data_AF-A0A6L2P9S0-F1
#
_entry.id   AF-A0A6L2P9S0-F1
#
_cell.length_a   1.000
_cell.length_b   1.000
_cell.length_c   1.000
_cell.angle_alpha   90.00
_cell.angle_beta   90.00
_cell.angle_gamma   90.00
#
_symmetry.space_group_name_H-M   'P 1'
#
loop_
_entity.id
_entity.type
_entity.pdbx_description
1 polymer ?
#
loop_
_entity_poly.entity_id
_entity_poly.type
_entity_poly.pdbx_seq_one_letter_code
_entity_poly.pdbx_strand_id
1 'polypeptide(L)'
;MFKKKHNIPPRPKPPVAEQVLHDLNTAPEDDIVFMRRNSTSECLKSPTAGALSDTYSQTVNENLNNPDAVYKKVQSFLEVNSNLQSMMQKLQEQNELLVSSDSELKKMAEDIRRQALAALE
;
A
#
# COMPACT_ATOMS: atom_id res chain seq x y z
N MET A 1 42.08 42.16 -1.22
CA MET A 1 41.48 42.16 0.13
C MET A 1 40.81 40.81 0.36
N PHE A 2 41.23 40.08 1.39
CA PHE A 2 40.83 38.71 1.67
C PHE A 2 39.33 38.62 1.99
N LYS A 3 38.57 37.84 1.20
CA LYS A 3 37.19 37.49 1.54
C LYS A 3 37.24 36.49 2.69
N LYS A 4 37.13 36.98 3.94
CA LYS A 4 36.86 36.13 5.10
C LYS A 4 35.52 35.43 4.84
N LYS A 5 35.56 34.15 4.44
CA LYS A 5 34.34 33.34 4.40
C LYS A 5 33.83 33.29 5.84
N HIS A 6 32.60 33.76 6.06
CA HIS A 6 32.00 33.72 7.39
C HIS A 6 32.06 32.29 7.92
N ASN A 7 32.57 32.13 9.14
CA ASN A 7 32.70 30.86 9.83
C ASN A 7 31.33 30.47 10.40
N ILE A 8 30.36 30.25 9.52
CA ILE A 8 29.02 29.80 9.90
C ILE A 8 29.11 28.29 10.11
N PRO A 9 28.51 27.75 11.20
CA PRO A 9 28.46 26.32 11.37
C PRO A 9 27.79 25.67 10.14
N PRO A 10 28.24 24.46 9.76
CA PRO A 10 27.62 23.73 8.68
C PRO A 10 26.14 23.49 9.00
N ARG A 11 25.32 23.45 7.95
CA ARG A 11 23.90 23.13 8.10
C ARG A 11 23.74 21.76 8.77
N PRO A 12 22.75 21.61 9.67
CA PRO A 12 22.41 20.30 10.19
C PRO A 12 22.16 19.33 9.05
N LYS A 13 22.59 18.07 9.24
CA LYS A 13 22.25 17.02 8.30
C LYS A 13 20.74 16.73 8.41
N PRO A 14 20.06 16.46 7.28
CA PRO A 14 18.69 15.99 7.34
C PRO A 14 18.62 14.67 8.12
N PRO A 15 17.49 14.39 8.79
CA PRO A 15 17.30 13.15 9.52
C PRO A 15 17.34 11.94 8.58
N VAL A 16 17.79 10.81 9.10
CA VAL A 16 17.74 9.53 8.38
C VAL A 16 16.38 8.85 8.56
N ALA A 17 16.01 7.96 7.64
CA ALA A 17 14.71 7.30 7.64
C ALA A 17 14.40 6.58 8.96
N GLU A 18 15.40 5.96 9.58
CA GLU A 18 15.28 5.26 10.87
C GLU A 18 14.88 6.19 12.01
N GLN A 19 15.38 7.44 12.01
CA GLN A 19 15.02 8.44 13.02
C GLN A 19 13.58 8.89 12.84
N VAL A 20 13.15 9.11 11.60
CA VAL A 20 11.77 9.46 11.29
C VAL A 20 10.82 8.35 11.72
N LEU A 21 11.17 7.09 11.46
CA LEU A 21 10.36 5.94 11.87
C LEU A 21 10.30 5.80 13.40
N HIS A 22 11.41 6.05 14.10
CA HIS A 22 11.43 6.04 15.55
C HIS A 22 10.48 7.08 16.15
N ASP A 23 10.51 8.31 15.62
CA ASP A 23 9.63 9.39 16.06
C ASP A 23 8.17 9.04 15.81
N LEU A 24 7.83 8.49 14.65
CA LEU A 24 6.47 8.06 14.32
C LEU A 24 5.96 6.93 15.23
N ASN A 25 6.84 6.00 15.62
CA ASN A 25 6.46 4.89 16.49
C ASN A 25 6.34 5.29 17.97
N THR A 26 6.95 6.41 18.35
CA THR A 26 6.99 6.89 19.75
C THR A 26 6.06 8.09 19.97
N ALA A 27 5.56 8.69 18.90
CA ALA A 27 4.69 9.84 18.96
C ALA A 27 3.31 9.49 19.57
N PRO A 28 2.76 10.38 20.43
CA PRO A 28 1.43 10.20 21.01
C PRO A 28 0.33 10.34 19.95
N GLU A 29 -0.85 9.77 20.21
CA GLU A 29 -1.98 9.81 19.25
C GLU A 29 -2.47 11.24 18.94
N ASP A 30 -2.26 12.17 19.87
CA ASP A 30 -2.62 13.59 19.74
C ASP A 30 -1.52 14.46 19.07
N ASP A 31 -0.46 13.85 18.53
CA ASP A 31 0.62 14.56 17.88
C ASP A 31 0.17 15.24 16.57
N ILE A 32 0.70 16.43 16.29
CA ILE A 32 0.45 17.21 15.07
C ILE A 32 0.77 16.45 13.78
N VAL A 33 1.68 15.48 13.83
CA VAL A 33 1.99 14.61 12.67
C VAL A 33 0.80 13.72 12.28
N PHE A 34 -0.07 13.41 13.26
CA PHE A 34 -1.29 12.63 13.09
C PHE A 34 -2.56 13.49 13.09
N MET A 35 -2.48 14.75 13.52
CA MET A 35 -3.58 15.71 13.41
C MET A 35 -3.91 16.00 11.95
N ARG A 36 -4.98 15.36 11.47
CA ARG A 36 -5.57 15.64 10.16
C ARG A 36 -5.98 17.11 10.10
N ARG A 37 -5.43 17.86 9.15
CA ARG A 37 -5.62 19.31 8.96
C ARG A 37 -7.09 19.63 8.66
N ASN A 38 -7.96 19.66 9.66
CA ASN A 38 -9.39 19.98 9.55
C ASN A 38 -9.66 21.48 9.73
N SER A 39 -8.81 22.34 9.17
CA SER A 39 -9.03 23.78 9.24
C SER A 39 -8.69 24.42 7.91
N THR A 40 -9.74 24.86 7.25
CA THR A 40 -9.77 25.82 6.15
C THR A 40 -8.68 26.88 6.25
N SER A 41 -8.16 27.23 5.08
CA SER A 41 -7.31 28.37 4.73
C SER A 41 -5.80 28.10 4.62
N GLU A 42 -5.37 28.09 3.35
CA GLU A 42 -4.10 28.56 2.82
C GLU A 42 -2.79 27.96 3.34
N CYS A 43 -2.23 26.98 2.62
CA CYS A 43 -0.83 27.06 2.20
C CYS A 43 -0.46 26.00 1.15
N LEU A 44 0.29 26.44 0.14
CA LEU A 44 1.11 25.68 -0.82
C LEU A 44 0.43 25.09 -2.05
N LYS A 45 0.25 25.99 -3.04
CA LYS A 45 0.51 25.66 -4.45
C LYS A 45 1.99 25.25 -4.58
N SER A 46 2.27 24.04 -5.07
CA SER A 46 3.45 23.76 -5.89
C SER A 46 3.10 22.68 -6.93
N PRO A 47 3.68 22.74 -8.15
CA PRO A 47 3.30 21.84 -9.23
C PRO A 47 4.16 20.57 -9.27
N THR A 48 3.50 19.44 -9.55
CA THR A 48 4.05 18.18 -10.13
C THR A 48 5.08 17.38 -9.35
N ALA A 49 4.71 16.17 -8.91
CA ALA A 49 5.03 14.89 -9.57
C ALA A 49 4.95 13.71 -8.57
N GLY A 50 4.17 12.68 -8.90
CA GLY A 50 4.19 11.40 -8.18
C GLY A 50 2.83 10.96 -7.68
N ALA A 51 2.11 10.23 -8.51
CA ALA A 51 0.89 9.52 -8.17
C ALA A 51 1.13 8.48 -7.08
N LEU A 52 0.27 8.41 -6.06
CA LEU A 52 -0.31 7.17 -5.50
C LEU A 52 -1.52 7.53 -4.61
N SER A 53 -2.71 7.49 -5.21
CA SER A 53 -3.97 7.05 -4.59
C SER A 53 -4.30 7.55 -3.17
N ASP A 54 -4.81 8.77 -3.08
CA ASP A 54 -5.75 9.17 -2.03
C ASP A 54 -6.99 8.26 -2.07
N THR A 55 -7.07 7.23 -1.23
CA THR A 55 -8.32 6.43 -1.09
C THR A 55 -8.63 5.97 0.33
N TYR A 56 -7.75 6.17 1.33
CA TYR A 56 -7.98 5.64 2.69
C TYR A 56 -8.14 6.68 3.80
N SER A 57 -8.19 7.98 3.49
CA SER A 57 -8.11 9.04 4.52
C SER A 57 -9.37 9.88 4.71
N GLN A 58 -10.55 9.27 4.67
CA GLN A 58 -11.79 9.92 5.10
C GLN A 58 -12.71 8.90 5.75
N THR A 59 -12.93 9.04 7.06
CA THR A 59 -14.21 8.83 7.77
C THR A 59 -13.98 8.46 9.23
N VAL A 60 -14.06 9.46 10.11
CA VAL A 60 -14.67 9.21 11.44
C VAL A 60 -15.64 10.33 11.83
N ASN A 61 -15.72 11.48 11.14
CA ASN A 61 -16.67 12.51 11.56
C ASN A 61 -17.18 13.45 10.45
N GLU A 62 -17.56 12.90 9.29
CA GLU A 62 -18.31 13.68 8.29
C GLU A 62 -19.80 13.33 8.38
N ASN A 63 -20.55 14.24 9.01
CA ASN A 63 -21.98 14.46 8.86
C ASN A 63 -22.82 13.20 8.55
N LEU A 64 -23.07 12.36 9.56
CA LEU A 64 -24.14 11.34 9.51
C LEU A 64 -25.53 11.94 9.21
N ASN A 65 -25.67 13.27 9.30
CA ASN A 65 -26.91 14.00 9.04
C ASN A 65 -27.15 14.32 7.55
N ASN A 66 -26.21 14.02 6.64
CA ASN A 66 -26.42 14.18 5.20
C ASN A 66 -26.74 12.82 4.53
N PRO A 67 -28.02 12.55 4.18
CA PRO A 67 -28.42 11.26 3.63
C PRO A 67 -27.73 10.94 2.29
N ASP A 68 -27.44 11.95 1.47
CA ASP A 68 -26.77 11.75 0.17
C ASP A 68 -25.31 11.31 0.33
N ALA A 69 -24.63 11.82 1.37
CA ALA A 69 -23.26 11.43 1.67
C ALA A 69 -23.19 9.99 2.18
N VAL A 70 -24.15 9.59 3.03
CA VAL A 70 -24.28 8.21 3.51
C VAL A 70 -24.58 7.26 2.36
N TYR A 71 -25.51 7.62 1.46
CA TYR A 71 -25.84 6.80 0.29
C TYR A 71 -24.64 6.58 -0.62
N LYS A 72 -23.90 7.65 -0.96
CA LYS A 72 -22.67 7.54 -1.77
C LYS A 72 -21.63 6.64 -1.12
N LYS A 73 -21.45 6.74 0.20
CA LYS A 73 -20.52 5.87 0.94
C LYS A 73 -20.92 4.40 0.86
N VAL A 74 -22.21 4.10 1.04
CA VAL A 74 -22.72 2.74 0.92
C VAL A 74 -22.54 2.22 -0.51
N GLN A 75 -22.81 3.04 -1.52
CA GLN A 75 -22.60 2.68 -2.91
C GLN A 75 -21.13 2.34 -3.19
N SER A 76 -20.19 3.20 -2.78
CA SER A 76 -18.76 2.95 -2.94
C SER A 76 -18.31 1.69 -2.18
N PHE A 77 -18.84 1.47 -0.98
CA PHE A 77 -18.56 0.25 -0.22
C PHE A 77 -19.04 -1.00 -0.97
N LEU A 78 -20.25 -0.99 -1.51
CA LEU A 78 -20.79 -2.12 -2.27
C LEU A 78 -19.97 -2.39 -3.54
N GLU A 79 -19.54 -1.36 -4.24
CA GLU A 79 -18.69 -1.47 -5.42
C GLU A 79 -17.34 -2.11 -5.06
N VAL A 80 -16.65 -1.58 -4.05
CA VAL A 80 -15.36 -2.12 -3.60
C VAL A 80 -15.52 -3.56 -3.10
N ASN A 81 -16.59 -3.87 -2.37
CA ASN A 81 -16.84 -5.22 -1.87
C ASN A 81 -17.10 -6.21 -3.03
N SER A 82 -17.87 -5.82 -4.04
CA SER A 82 -18.09 -6.63 -5.25
C SER A 82 -16.77 -6.89 -5.99
N ASN A 83 -15.92 -5.86 -6.11
CA ASN A 83 -14.61 -6.00 -6.74
C ASN A 83 -13.70 -6.95 -5.96
N LEU A 84 -13.71 -6.85 -4.62
CA LEU A 84 -12.95 -7.73 -3.75
C LEU A 84 -13.40 -9.19 -3.89
N GLN A 85 -14.71 -9.44 -3.92
CA GLN A 85 -15.25 -10.79 -4.15
C GLN A 85 -14.82 -11.37 -5.50
N SER A 86 -14.88 -10.56 -6.57
CA SER A 86 -14.41 -10.99 -7.90
C SER A 86 -12.91 -11.33 -7.89
N MET A 87 -12.10 -10.54 -7.18
CA MET A 87 -10.66 -10.80 -7.06
C MET A 87 -10.36 -12.04 -6.23
N MET A 88 -11.10 -12.28 -5.15
CA MET A 88 -11.00 -13.51 -4.36
C MET A 88 -11.32 -14.75 -5.20
N GLN A 89 -12.38 -14.69 -6.00
CA GLN A 89 -12.75 -15.80 -6.89
C GLN A 89 -11.63 -16.09 -7.91
N LYS A 90 -11.08 -15.07 -8.57
CA LYS A 90 -9.97 -15.24 -9.51
C LYS A 90 -8.75 -15.86 -8.86
N LEU A 91 -8.40 -15.44 -7.65
CA LEU A 91 -7.28 -16.02 -6.90
C LEU A 91 -7.52 -17.48 -6.56
N GLN A 92 -8.75 -17.84 -6.20
CA GLN A 92 -9.11 -19.22 -5.94
C GLN A 92 -8.96 -20.08 -7.21
N GLU A 93 -9.51 -19.63 -8.33
CA GLU A 93 -9.40 -20.33 -9.63
C GLU A 93 -7.93 -20.52 -10.05
N GLN A 94 -7.09 -19.49 -9.88
CA GLN A 94 -5.66 -19.59 -10.17
C GLN A 94 -4.92 -20.57 -9.26
N ASN A 95 -5.30 -20.63 -7.99
CA ASN A 95 -4.71 -21.57 -7.04
C ASN A 95 -5.08 -23.02 -7.38
N GLU A 96 -6.37 -23.26 -7.68
CA GLU A 96 -6.84 -24.58 -8.13
C GLU A 96 -6.11 -25.04 -9.41
N LEU A 97 -5.93 -24.13 -10.38
CA LEU A 97 -5.15 -24.40 -11.59
C LEU A 97 -3.69 -24.76 -11.27
N LEU A 98 -3.06 -24.01 -10.35
CA LEU A 98 -1.67 -24.25 -9.96
C LEU A 98 -1.50 -25.62 -9.30
N VAL A 99 -2.41 -26.00 -8.40
CA VAL A 99 -2.42 -27.31 -7.74
C VAL A 99 -2.60 -28.44 -8.75
N SER A 100 -3.51 -28.26 -9.73
CA SER A 100 -3.69 -29.24 -10.82
C SER A 100 -2.40 -29.40 -11.64
N SER A 101 -1.77 -28.28 -12.01
CA SER A 101 -0.53 -28.28 -12.78
C SER A 101 0.62 -28.95 -12.05
N ASP A 102 0.78 -28.71 -10.74
CA ASP A 102 1.78 -29.38 -9.90
C ASP A 102 1.56 -30.90 -9.87
N SER A 103 0.31 -31.35 -9.73
CA SER A 103 -0.03 -32.78 -9.78
C SER A 103 0.29 -33.40 -11.13
N GLU A 104 -0.02 -32.72 -12.24
CA GLU A 104 0.29 -33.19 -13.60
C GLU A 104 1.80 -33.27 -13.85
N LEU A 105 2.56 -32.26 -13.40
CA LEU A 105 4.02 -32.23 -13.50
C LEU A 105 4.65 -33.38 -12.72
N LYS A 106 4.20 -33.63 -11.48
CA LYS A 106 4.67 -34.76 -10.67
C LYS A 106 4.39 -36.09 -11.36
N LYS A 107 3.20 -36.28 -11.91
CA LYS A 107 2.85 -37.48 -12.66
C LYS A 107 3.74 -37.67 -13.88
N MET A 108 3.94 -36.61 -14.66
CA MET A 108 4.83 -36.65 -15.83
C MET A 108 6.27 -37.00 -15.45
N ALA A 109 6.78 -36.43 -14.36
CA ALA A 109 8.11 -36.75 -13.85
C ALA A 109 8.23 -38.22 -13.41
N GLU A 110 7.21 -38.77 -12.75
CA GLU A 110 7.17 -40.19 -12.40
C GLU A 110 7.12 -41.11 -13.63
N ASP A 111 6.34 -40.74 -14.64
CA ASP A 111 6.23 -41.51 -15.89
C ASP A 111 7.58 -41.52 -16.63
N ILE A 112 8.25 -40.37 -16.73
CA ILE A 112 9.62 -40.28 -17.27
C ILE A 112 10.58 -41.16 -16.48
N ARG A 113 10.53 -41.11 -15.15
CA ARG A 113 11.37 -41.94 -14.28
C ARG A 113 11.12 -43.43 -14.51
N ARG A 114 9.87 -43.86 -14.65
CA ARG A 114 9.49 -45.25 -14.94
C ARG A 114 10.00 -45.69 -16.31
N GLN A 115 9.83 -44.86 -17.34
CA GLN A 115 10.31 -45.15 -18.69
C GLN A 115 11.84 -45.29 -18.74
N ALA A 116 12.56 -44.40 -18.05
CA ALA A 116 14.01 -44.45 -17.97
C ALA A 116 14.51 -45.74 -17.29
N LEU A 117 13.85 -46.19 -16.22
CA LEU A 117 14.18 -47.45 -15.55
C LEU A 117 13.87 -48.67 -16.41
N ALA A 118 12.72 -48.69 -17.09
CA ALA A 118 12.34 -49.78 -17.98
C ALA A 118 13.27 -49.91 -19.20
N ALA A 119 13.93 -48.83 -19.63
CA ALA A 119 14.91 -48.86 -20.70
C ALA A 119 16.31 -49.33 -20.26
N LEU A 120 16.54 -49.45 -18.95
CA LEU A 120 17.79 -49.95 -18.35
C LEU A 120 17.73 -51.45 -18.02
N GLU A 121 16.54 -52.04 -17.96
CA GLU A 121 16.30 -53.50 -17.92
C GLU A 121 16.34 -54.11 -19.34
#